data_AF-A0A182GY58-F1
#
_entry.id   AF-A0A182GY58-F1
#
_cell.length_a   1.000
_cell.length_b   1.000
_cell.length_c   1.000
_cell.angle_alpha   90.00
_cell.angle_beta   90.00
_cell.angle_gamma   90.00
#
_symmetry.space_group_name_H-M   'P 1'
#
loop_
_entity.id
_entity.type
_entity.pdbx_description
1 polymer ?
#
loop_
_entity_poly.entity_id
_entity_poly.type
_entity_poly.pdbx_seq_one_letter_code
_entity_poly.pdbx_strand_id
1 'polypeptide(L)'
;MQWFHDHQGANLNDFIFDKDQSRSVLERHLVVADRVFTMMDLKNMSNDSLILPTVGPHNLQIRVKEEDRRFFIQWRETNKWIPVFRPDVECTNGVIHVIDVPLVRDHDITTSGSSSSSIGSYVTTVVITLANTVLLMALASL
;
A
#
# COMPACT_ATOMS: atom_id res chain seq x y z
N MET A 1 -0.58 -18.37 3.90
CA MET A 1 0.14 -17.08 4.00
C MET A 1 0.31 -16.76 5.48
N GLN A 2 1.49 -16.98 6.07
CA GLN A 2 1.72 -16.87 7.52
C GLN A 2 1.37 -15.47 8.07
N TRP A 3 1.62 -14.41 7.30
CA TRP A 3 1.35 -13.04 7.70
C TRP A 3 -0.10 -12.78 8.17
N PHE A 4 -1.11 -13.30 7.48
CA PHE A 4 -2.53 -13.12 7.88
C PHE A 4 -2.89 -13.85 9.18
N HIS A 5 -2.16 -14.93 9.53
CA HIS A 5 -2.34 -15.58 10.83
C HIS A 5 -1.74 -14.75 11.97
N ASP A 6 -0.66 -14.03 11.70
CA ASP A 6 0.04 -13.22 12.68
C ASP A 6 -0.65 -11.85 12.92
N HIS A 7 -1.54 -11.42 12.01
CA HIS A 7 -2.25 -10.13 12.09
C HIS A 7 -3.76 -10.37 12.26
N GLN A 8 -4.22 -10.49 13.51
CA GLN A 8 -5.61 -10.85 13.83
C GLN A 8 -6.70 -9.86 13.34
N GLY A 9 -6.31 -8.63 12.95
CA GLY A 9 -7.22 -7.66 12.32
C GLY A 9 -7.34 -7.79 10.80
N ALA A 10 -6.43 -8.54 10.16
CA ALA A 10 -6.38 -8.67 8.71
C ALA A 10 -7.08 -9.95 8.25
N ASN A 11 -8.11 -9.82 7.42
CA ASN A 11 -8.83 -10.96 6.85
C ASN A 11 -8.43 -11.19 5.39
N LEU A 12 -7.98 -12.41 5.07
CA LEU A 12 -7.55 -12.77 3.72
C LEU A 12 -8.70 -12.69 2.70
N ASN A 13 -9.91 -13.11 3.08
CA ASN A 13 -11.04 -13.08 2.17
C ASN A 13 -11.43 -11.64 1.87
N ASP A 14 -11.55 -10.78 2.90
CA ASP A 14 -11.83 -9.35 2.70
C ASP A 14 -10.80 -8.71 1.76
N PHE A 15 -9.51 -9.00 1.98
CA PHE A 15 -8.44 -8.50 1.12
C PHE A 15 -8.59 -8.96 -0.34
N ILE A 16 -8.86 -10.24 -0.59
CA ILE A 16 -8.98 -10.80 -1.94
C ILE A 16 -10.24 -10.28 -2.66
N PHE A 17 -11.34 -10.10 -1.93
CA PHE A 17 -12.61 -9.63 -2.50
C PHE A 17 -12.62 -8.11 -2.72
N ASP A 18 -11.87 -7.33 -1.95
CA ASP A 18 -11.65 -5.92 -2.21
C ASP A 18 -10.58 -5.75 -3.30
N LYS A 19 -11.05 -5.53 -4.53
CA LYS A 19 -10.20 -5.33 -5.70
C LYS A 19 -9.28 -4.12 -5.54
N ASP A 20 -9.72 -3.05 -4.89
CA ASP A 20 -8.96 -1.81 -4.79
C ASP A 20 -7.82 -1.97 -3.78
N GLN A 21 -8.08 -2.65 -2.65
CA GLN A 21 -7.05 -3.01 -1.66
C GLN A 21 -6.02 -3.98 -2.23
N SER A 22 -6.50 -5.07 -2.83
CA SER A 22 -5.65 -6.06 -3.51
C SER A 22 -4.74 -5.37 -4.54
N ARG A 23 -5.31 -4.52 -5.38
CA ARG A 23 -4.58 -3.79 -6.42
C ARG A 23 -3.52 -2.87 -5.83
N SER A 24 -3.87 -2.05 -4.85
CA SER A 24 -2.94 -1.10 -4.22
C SER A 24 -1.72 -1.80 -3.63
N VAL A 25 -1.92 -2.92 -2.95
CA VAL A 25 -0.84 -3.74 -2.39
C VAL A 25 0.03 -4.31 -3.51
N LEU A 26 -0.56 -4.90 -4.55
CA LEU A 26 0.20 -5.50 -5.64
C LEU A 26 1.01 -4.47 -6.44
N GLU A 27 0.45 -3.29 -6.71
CA GLU A 27 1.13 -2.21 -7.42
C GLU A 27 2.38 -1.72 -6.70
N ARG A 28 2.39 -1.75 -5.35
CA ARG A 28 3.58 -1.43 -4.54
C ARG A 28 4.73 -2.42 -4.72
N HIS A 29 4.41 -3.68 -5.04
CA HIS A 29 5.41 -4.72 -5.29
C HIS A 29 5.95 -4.66 -6.73
N LEU A 30 5.32 -3.89 -7.61
CA LEU A 30 5.69 -3.79 -9.01
C LEU A 30 6.50 -2.51 -9.28
N VAL A 31 7.81 -2.68 -9.34
CA VAL A 31 8.76 -1.63 -9.75
C VAL A 31 8.82 -1.59 -11.27
N VAL A 32 8.64 -0.40 -11.85
CA VAL A 32 8.73 -0.18 -13.30
C VAL A 32 9.91 0.72 -13.61
N ALA A 33 10.82 0.23 -14.44
CA ALA A 33 12.01 0.95 -14.85
C ALA A 33 12.47 0.48 -16.24
N ASP A 34 13.36 1.25 -16.85
CA ASP A 34 13.95 0.95 -18.18
C ASP A 34 14.98 -0.19 -18.13
N ARG A 35 15.25 -0.73 -16.93
CA ARG A 35 16.17 -1.84 -16.71
C ARG A 35 15.65 -2.75 -15.61
N VAL A 36 16.14 -3.98 -15.61
CA VAL A 36 15.94 -4.93 -14.51
C VAL A 36 16.89 -4.63 -13.35
N PHE A 37 16.48 -4.97 -12.13
CA PHE A 37 17.30 -4.84 -10.94
C PHE A 37 17.50 -6.19 -10.29
N THR A 38 18.74 -6.69 -10.31
CA THR A 38 19.12 -7.88 -9.53
C THR A 38 19.22 -7.54 -8.04
N MET A 39 19.26 -8.54 -7.16
CA MET A 39 19.52 -8.29 -5.73
C MET A 39 20.88 -7.68 -5.46
N MET A 40 21.86 -8.02 -6.29
CA MET A 40 23.17 -7.38 -6.23
C MET A 40 23.10 -5.90 -6.61
N ASP A 41 22.35 -5.55 -7.67
CA ASP A 41 22.14 -4.14 -8.06
C ASP A 41 21.43 -3.36 -6.96
N LEU A 42 20.33 -3.89 -6.42
CA LEU A 42 19.59 -3.21 -5.35
C LEU A 42 20.48 -3.03 -4.11
N LYS A 43 21.26 -4.03 -3.71
CA LYS A 43 22.23 -3.93 -2.61
C LYS A 43 23.22 -2.80 -2.85
N ASN A 44 23.90 -2.79 -4.00
CA ASN A 44 24.92 -1.80 -4.34
C ASN A 44 24.36 -0.37 -4.43
N MET A 45 23.09 -0.22 -4.79
CA MET A 45 22.40 1.07 -4.84
C MET A 45 21.83 1.51 -3.47
N SER A 46 21.71 0.60 -2.50
CA SER A 46 20.95 0.83 -1.27
C SER A 46 21.75 1.35 -0.07
N ASN A 47 22.96 1.87 -0.29
CA ASN A 47 23.92 2.34 0.74
C ASN A 47 23.24 2.87 2.02
N ASP A 48 22.37 3.89 1.89
CA ASP A 48 21.54 4.38 2.99
C ASP A 48 20.04 4.18 2.76
N SER A 49 19.56 4.30 1.52
CA SER A 49 18.16 4.03 1.16
C SER A 49 18.04 4.06 -0.36
N LEU A 50 17.28 3.13 -0.90
CA LEU A 50 16.92 3.08 -2.30
C LEU A 50 15.45 3.42 -2.48
N ILE A 51 15.16 4.35 -3.39
CA ILE A 51 13.79 4.74 -3.77
C ILE A 51 13.54 4.21 -5.18
N LEU A 52 12.52 3.37 -5.33
CA LEU A 52 12.13 2.73 -6.59
C LEU A 52 10.76 3.23 -7.02
N PRO A 53 10.60 3.67 -8.29
CA PRO A 53 9.29 4.01 -8.82
C PRO A 53 8.42 2.75 -8.94
N THR A 54 7.18 2.82 -8.48
CA THR A 54 6.21 1.73 -8.63
C THR A 54 5.09 2.13 -9.58
N VAL A 55 4.24 1.19 -9.98
CA VAL A 55 3.01 1.50 -10.73
C VAL A 55 2.02 2.29 -9.87
N GLY A 56 2.07 2.10 -8.55
CA GLY A 56 1.18 2.77 -7.62
C GLY A 56 1.50 4.26 -7.42
N PRO A 57 0.68 4.98 -6.65
CA PRO A 57 0.87 6.41 -6.40
C PRO A 57 2.09 6.74 -5.54
N HIS A 58 2.78 5.74 -5.00
CA HIS A 58 3.87 5.91 -4.04
C HIS A 58 5.12 5.15 -4.48
N ASN A 59 6.29 5.75 -4.25
CA ASN A 59 7.55 5.08 -4.49
C ASN A 59 7.83 4.05 -3.38
N LEU A 60 8.46 2.95 -3.75
CA LEU A 60 8.92 1.92 -2.82
C LEU A 60 10.28 2.32 -2.28
N GLN A 61 10.38 2.49 -0.96
CA GLN A 61 11.63 2.84 -0.31
C GLN A 61 12.17 1.67 0.53
N ILE A 62 13.32 1.15 0.14
CA ILE A 62 13.92 -0.06 0.74
C ILE A 62 15.41 0.10 1.01
N ARG A 63 15.95 -0.80 1.82
CA ARG A 63 17.38 -1.09 1.94
C ARG A 63 17.60 -2.57 1.69
N VAL A 64 18.75 -2.93 1.13
CA VAL A 64 19.08 -4.32 0.86
C VAL A 64 20.42 -4.65 1.49
N LYS A 65 20.46 -5.75 2.26
CA LYS A 65 21.70 -6.32 2.79
C LYS A 65 21.87 -7.75 2.33
N GLU A 66 23.10 -8.22 2.40
CA GLU A 66 23.46 -9.61 2.16
C GLU A 66 24.19 -10.14 3.39
N GLU A 67 23.73 -11.27 3.91
CA GLU A 67 24.28 -11.95 5.08
C GLU A 67 24.21 -13.46 4.82
N ASP A 68 25.30 -14.19 5.04
CA ASP A 68 25.39 -15.63 4.78
C ASP A 68 24.88 -16.08 3.39
N ARG A 69 25.20 -15.30 2.34
CA ARG A 69 24.75 -15.51 0.95
C ARG A 69 23.21 -15.46 0.78
N ARG A 70 22.52 -14.83 1.72
CA ARG A 70 21.08 -14.55 1.66
C ARG A 70 20.85 -13.07 1.60
N PHE A 71 19.88 -12.66 0.78
CA PHE A 71 19.47 -11.27 0.69
C PHE A 71 18.33 -10.98 1.66
N PHE A 72 18.33 -9.76 2.20
CA PHE A 72 17.27 -9.26 3.05
C PHE A 72 16.90 -7.86 2.58
N ILE A 73 15.60 -7.58 2.54
CA ILE A 73 15.02 -6.29 2.20
C ILE A 73 14.46 -5.67 3.48
N GLN A 74 14.88 -4.46 3.82
CA GLN A 74 14.22 -3.65 4.84
C GLN A 74 13.31 -2.64 4.14
N TRP A 75 12.03 -2.70 4.43
CA TRP A 75 11.08 -1.70 3.95
C TRP A 75 10.97 -0.54 4.94
N ARG A 76 11.04 0.71 4.46
CA ARG A 76 11.08 1.90 5.33
C ARG A 76 9.86 2.03 6.25
N GLU A 77 8.68 1.60 5.79
CA GLU A 77 7.43 1.76 6.54
C GLU A 77 7.40 0.88 7.79
N THR A 78 7.82 -0.38 7.67
CA THR A 78 7.80 -1.34 8.79
C THR A 78 9.13 -1.42 9.53
N ASN A 79 10.23 -0.97 8.91
CA ASN A 79 11.61 -1.11 9.38
C ASN A 79 12.04 -2.57 9.69
N LYS A 80 11.25 -3.57 9.26
CA LYS A 80 11.53 -4.99 9.44
C LYS A 80 12.38 -5.52 8.28
N TRP A 81 13.35 -6.36 8.60
CA TRP A 81 14.13 -7.09 7.61
C TRP A 81 13.35 -8.32 7.15
N ILE A 82 13.11 -8.41 5.86
CA ILE A 82 12.36 -9.47 5.21
C ILE A 82 13.36 -10.30 4.39
N PRO A 83 13.50 -11.61 4.67
CA PRO A 83 14.33 -12.48 3.86
C PRO A 83 13.78 -12.62 2.44
N VAL A 84 14.70 -12.59 1.47
CA VAL A 84 14.42 -12.92 0.07
C VAL A 84 14.59 -14.43 -0.09
N PHE A 85 13.48 -15.14 -0.23
CA PHE A 85 13.46 -16.58 -0.39
C PHE A 85 14.15 -17.04 -1.67
N ARG A 86 13.87 -16.35 -2.79
CA ARG A 86 14.45 -16.64 -4.09
C ARG A 86 14.77 -15.35 -4.84
N PRO A 87 16.04 -14.94 -4.90
CA PRO A 87 16.44 -13.77 -5.67
C PRO A 87 16.53 -14.11 -7.18
N ASP A 88 16.44 -13.07 -8.00
CA ASP A 88 16.88 -13.06 -9.40
C ASP A 88 16.20 -14.10 -10.31
N VAL A 89 14.88 -14.30 -10.18
CA VAL A 89 14.13 -15.18 -11.10
C VAL A 89 13.92 -14.44 -12.43
N GLU A 90 14.74 -14.78 -13.42
CA GLU A 90 14.68 -14.21 -14.75
C GLU A 90 13.34 -14.48 -15.46
N CYS A 91 12.80 -13.43 -16.07
CA CYS A 91 11.60 -13.46 -16.89
C CYS A 91 11.90 -12.82 -18.26
N THR A 92 11.02 -13.00 -19.24
CA THR A 92 11.22 -12.43 -20.58
C THR A 92 11.26 -10.90 -20.60
N ASN A 93 10.61 -10.25 -19.64
CA ASN A 93 10.41 -8.80 -19.58
C ASN A 93 10.71 -8.22 -18.19
N GLY A 94 11.45 -8.93 -17.35
CA GLY A 94 11.67 -8.50 -15.97
C GLY A 94 12.42 -9.53 -15.13
N VAL A 95 12.40 -9.29 -13.82
CA VAL A 95 12.96 -10.19 -12.81
C VAL A 95 12.03 -10.23 -11.60
N ILE A 96 11.83 -11.41 -11.04
CA ILE A 96 11.00 -11.61 -9.84
C ILE A 96 11.90 -11.96 -8.66
N HIS A 97 11.67 -11.29 -7.54
CA HIS A 97 12.31 -11.58 -6.25
C HIS A 97 11.24 -12.09 -5.29
N VAL A 98 11.33 -13.36 -4.90
CA VAL A 98 10.37 -13.97 -3.98
C VAL A 98 10.76 -13.60 -2.55
N ILE A 99 9.84 -13.01 -1.80
CA ILE A 99 10.03 -12.55 -0.42
C ILE A 99 9.12 -13.34 0.53
N ASP A 100 9.60 -13.61 1.75
CA ASP A 100 8.85 -14.42 2.73
C ASP A 100 7.66 -13.65 3.36
N VAL A 101 7.73 -12.32 3.39
CA VAL A 101 6.71 -11.46 4.00
C VAL A 101 6.27 -10.39 3.00
N PRO A 102 4.97 -10.19 2.76
CA PRO A 102 4.49 -9.19 1.82
C PRO A 102 4.66 -7.77 2.38
N LEU A 103 4.83 -6.78 1.49
CA LEU A 103 4.93 -5.36 1.83
C LEU A 103 3.54 -4.74 2.03
N VAL A 104 2.90 -5.12 3.14
CA VAL A 104 1.54 -4.72 3.52
C VAL A 104 1.59 -3.83 4.78
N ARG A 105 0.77 -2.77 4.80
CA ARG A 105 0.52 -1.90 5.94
C ARG A 105 -0.73 -2.33 6.67
N ASP A 106 -0.83 -2.02 7.95
CA ASP A 106 -2.01 -2.37 8.76
C ASP A 106 -3.31 -1.76 8.23
N HIS A 107 -3.25 -0.61 7.57
CA HIS A 107 -4.42 0.04 6.96
C HIS A 107 -4.74 -0.41 5.53
N ASP A 108 -3.87 -1.21 4.90
CA ASP A 108 -4.15 -1.73 3.55
C ASP A 108 -5.26 -2.79 3.57
N ILE A 109 -5.54 -3.37 4.74
CA ILE A 109 -6.56 -4.41 4.93
C ILE A 109 -7.56 -3.88 5.95
N THR A 110 -8.66 -3.34 5.46
CA THR A 110 -9.78 -2.97 6.35
C THR A 110 -10.72 -4.14 6.48
N THR A 111 -10.98 -4.60 7.71
CA THR A 111 -12.07 -5.54 7.94
C THR A 111 -13.39 -4.87 7.56
N SER A 112 -14.23 -5.55 6.77
CA SER A 112 -15.54 -5.10 6.28
C SER A 112 -16.59 -4.77 7.37
N GLY A 113 -16.18 -4.62 8.64
CA GLY A 113 -17.02 -4.25 9.77
C GLY A 113 -16.99 -2.76 10.15
N SER A 114 -16.14 -1.95 9.52
CA SER A 114 -16.16 -0.49 9.69
C SER A 114 -16.75 0.15 8.45
N SER A 115 -18.07 0.23 8.40
CA SER A 115 -18.77 1.19 7.56
C SER A 115 -18.32 2.59 7.99
N SER A 116 -17.28 3.11 7.34
CA SER A 116 -16.92 4.52 7.35
C SER A 116 -18.10 5.26 6.74
N SER A 117 -19.06 5.57 7.60
CA SER A 117 -20.17 6.46 7.31
C SER A 117 -19.53 7.74 6.80
N SER A 118 -19.77 8.05 5.54
CA SER A 118 -19.33 9.27 4.88
C SER A 118 -19.98 10.46 5.58
N ILE A 119 -19.32 10.96 6.63
CA ILE A 119 -19.71 12.16 7.39
C ILE A 119 -19.81 13.40 6.47
N GLY A 120 -19.30 13.33 5.23
CA GLY A 120 -19.36 14.40 4.25
C GLY A 120 -20.73 14.72 3.64
N SER A 121 -21.76 13.88 3.78
CA SER A 121 -23.06 14.15 3.13
C SER A 121 -24.05 14.93 3.99
N TYR A 122 -23.98 14.82 5.33
CA TYR A 122 -24.98 15.46 6.20
C TYR A 122 -24.73 16.95 6.40
N VAL A 123 -23.46 17.37 6.45
CA VAL A 123 -23.09 18.77 6.68
C VAL A 123 -23.57 19.65 5.51
N THR A 124 -23.39 19.19 4.27
CA THR A 124 -23.78 19.94 3.08
C THR A 124 -25.30 20.08 2.97
N THR A 125 -26.07 19.02 3.25
CA THR A 125 -27.54 19.09 3.25
C THR A 125 -28.06 20.02 4.34
N VAL A 126 -27.52 19.97 5.56
CA VAL A 126 -27.93 20.86 6.66
C VAL A 126 -27.68 22.33 6.31
N VAL A 127 -26.49 22.67 5.80
CA VAL A 127 -26.15 24.05 5.42
C VAL A 127 -27.07 24.58 4.31
N ILE A 128 -27.36 23.77 3.29
CA ILE A 128 -28.24 24.18 2.18
C ILE A 128 -29.67 24.40 2.68
N THR A 129 -30.20 23.53 3.54
CA THR A 129 -31.56 23.71 4.08
C THR A 129 -31.69 24.94 4.98
N LEU A 130 -30.71 25.22 5.84
CA LEU A 130 -30.72 26.41 6.70
C LEU A 130 -30.70 27.70 5.87
N ALA A 131 -29.83 27.80 4.86
CA ALA A 131 -29.76 28.97 3.99
C ALA A 131 -31.10 29.25 3.28
N ASN A 132 -31.78 28.20 2.79
CA ASN A 132 -33.07 28.34 2.11
C ASN A 132 -34.19 28.77 3.06
N THR A 133 -34.21 28.26 4.30
CA THR A 133 -35.21 28.69 5.30
C THR A 133 -35.02 30.13 5.75
N VAL A 134 -33.77 30.58 5.94
CA VAL A 134 -33.47 31.98 6.30
C VAL A 134 -33.86 32.94 5.18
N LEU A 135 -33.61 32.57 3.92
CA LEU A 135 -34.02 33.37 2.77
C LEU A 135 -35.55 33.47 2.65
N LEU A 136 -36.28 32.37 2.87
CA LEU A 136 -37.75 32.40 2.89
C LEU A 136 -38.30 33.29 4.01
N MET A 137 -37.73 33.20 5.21
CA MET A 137 -38.13 34.03 6.36
C MET A 137 -37.84 35.51 6.10
N ALA A 138 -36.72 35.84 5.45
CA ALA A 138 -36.38 37.20 5.07
C ALA A 138 -37.32 37.78 3.99
N LEU A 139 -37.73 36.96 3.00
CA LEU A 139 -38.68 37.36 1.96
C LEU A 139 -40.11 37.47 2.49
N ALA A 140 -40.50 36.67 3.49
CA ALA A 140 -41.81 36.75 4.13
C ALA A 140 -41.96 37.93 5.11
N SER A 141 -40.86 38.64 5.42
CA SER A 141 -40.82 39.79 6.34
C SER A 141 -40.75 41.16 5.62
N LEU A 142 -40.90 41.17 4.29
CA LEU A 142 -41.00 42.34 3.40
C LEU A 142 -42.43 42.51 2.90
#